data_AF-A0A3C1KC64-F1
#
_entry.id   AF-A0A3C1KC64-F1
#
_cell.length_a   1.000
_cell.length_b   1.000
_cell.length_c   1.000
_cell.angle_alpha   90.00
_cell.angle_beta   90.00
_cell.angle_gamma   90.00
#
_symmetry.space_group_name_H-M   'P 1'
#
loop_
_entity.id
_entity.type
_entity.pdbx_description
1 polymer ?
#
loop_
_entity_poly.entity_id
_entity_poly.type
_entity_poly.pdbx_seq_one_letter_code
_entity_poly.pdbx_strand_id
1 'polypeptide(L)'
;MSASPDRPTVPTWLEVPRDANDLAERVWPASATRDAAGALQLAGVTAPALAARFGTPLYVIDEDEVRGRASHMLAAFTAAAARHGVSARVYYAGKAFLSTEVVRWVTQEGLAVDVASEGELAVALAAGADPSRIGVHGNNKSVAQLERAVAAGVGSIVLDSLEELDRLSAIVARTGATQPVLVRVVSGVHAETHDFLATAHEDQKFGFALADAPAVVARIRATVGLQFIGLHCHIGSQIFGSAGFAESARRLVAVHAELLAAGAVPVLNLGGGFGIAYTRVDVPSPIDELAEQIVDGVALACAERGIPIPHLAFEPGRAM
;
A
#
# COMPACT_ATOMS: atom_id res chain seq x y z
N MET A 1 -40.38 -6.39 0.49
CA MET A 1 -39.27 -5.89 1.33
C MET A 1 -39.89 -5.08 2.47
N SER A 2 -40.04 -5.71 3.63
CA SER A 2 -40.65 -5.11 4.82
C SER A 2 -39.62 -4.22 5.51
N ALA A 3 -39.79 -2.90 5.43
CA ALA A 3 -39.05 -1.98 6.30
C ALA A 3 -39.68 -2.10 7.70
N SER A 4 -38.99 -2.81 8.59
CA SER A 4 -39.38 -2.90 9.99
C SER A 4 -39.30 -1.50 10.63
N PRO A 5 -40.35 -1.00 11.31
CA PRO A 5 -40.42 0.36 11.86
C PRO A 5 -39.48 0.62 13.04
N ASP A 6 -38.73 -0.40 13.49
CA ASP A 6 -37.94 -0.39 14.73
C ASP A 6 -36.41 -0.31 14.53
N ARG A 7 -35.93 0.11 13.35
CA ARG A 7 -34.49 0.41 13.23
C ARG A 7 -34.21 1.77 13.88
N PRO A 8 -33.45 1.84 14.98
CA PRO A 8 -33.09 3.12 15.58
C PRO A 8 -32.38 3.97 14.52
N THR A 9 -32.76 5.25 14.44
CA THR A 9 -32.21 6.22 13.46
C THR A 9 -30.73 6.51 13.71
N VAL A 10 -30.26 6.22 14.92
CA VAL A 10 -28.86 6.30 15.33
C VAL A 10 -28.36 4.87 15.59
N PRO A 11 -27.26 4.45 14.97
CA PRO A 11 -26.68 3.16 15.25
C PRO A 11 -26.33 3.03 16.74
N THR A 12 -26.57 1.85 17.32
CA THR A 12 -26.34 1.60 18.76
C THR A 12 -24.86 1.66 19.16
N TRP A 13 -23.95 1.58 18.20
CA TRP A 13 -22.51 1.75 18.40
C TRP A 13 -22.07 3.22 18.45
N LEU A 14 -22.95 4.18 18.14
CA LEU A 14 -22.61 5.60 18.16
C LEU A 14 -22.70 6.15 19.59
N GLU A 15 -21.55 6.33 20.24
CA GLU A 15 -21.47 6.90 21.58
C GLU A 15 -21.54 8.43 21.56
N VAL A 16 -22.34 9.02 22.43
CA VAL A 16 -22.35 10.47 22.66
C VAL A 16 -21.09 10.84 23.45
N PRO A 17 -20.24 11.76 22.97
CA PRO A 17 -19.06 12.19 23.70
C PRO A 17 -19.44 12.78 25.06
N ARG A 18 -18.71 12.40 26.12
CA ARG A 18 -18.89 12.98 27.46
C ARG A 18 -18.54 14.47 27.50
N ASP A 19 -17.59 14.87 26.65
CA ASP A 19 -17.22 16.25 26.40
C ASP A 19 -17.19 16.48 24.88
N ALA A 20 -18.00 17.43 24.39
CA ALA A 20 -18.04 17.79 22.99
C ALA A 20 -16.76 18.50 22.52
N ASN A 21 -15.94 19.01 23.45
CA ASN A 21 -14.68 19.66 23.15
C ASN A 21 -13.50 18.68 23.09
N ASP A 22 -13.64 17.44 23.57
CA ASP A 22 -12.56 16.48 23.60
C ASP A 22 -12.06 16.11 22.18
N LEU A 23 -10.75 15.98 22.03
CA LEU A 23 -10.07 15.57 20.81
C LEU A 23 -9.77 14.07 20.90
N ALA A 24 -10.44 13.27 20.06
CA ALA A 24 -10.25 11.83 20.03
C ALA A 24 -8.80 11.47 19.65
N GLU A 25 -8.04 10.91 20.59
CA GLU A 25 -6.60 10.61 20.47
C GLU A 25 -6.23 9.82 19.21
N ARG A 26 -7.07 8.87 18.78
CA ARG A 26 -6.81 8.02 17.59
C ARG A 26 -7.15 8.68 16.25
N VAL A 27 -7.91 9.78 16.28
CA VAL A 27 -8.46 10.44 15.08
C VAL A 27 -7.67 11.70 14.75
N TRP A 28 -7.34 12.51 15.75
CA TRP A 28 -6.59 13.75 15.55
C TRP A 28 -5.08 13.47 15.50
N PRO A 29 -4.28 14.30 14.80
CA PRO A 29 -2.82 14.24 14.88
C PRO A 29 -2.34 14.34 16.34
N ALA A 30 -1.20 13.72 16.66
CA ALA A 30 -0.70 13.68 18.04
C ALA A 30 -0.41 15.07 18.63
N SER A 31 -0.12 16.07 17.79
CA SER A 31 0.11 17.45 18.21
C SER A 31 -1.18 18.24 18.49
N ALA A 32 -2.35 17.66 18.20
CA ALA A 32 -3.62 18.33 18.34
C ALA A 32 -3.97 18.54 19.82
N THR A 33 -4.08 19.79 20.23
CA THR A 33 -4.41 20.17 21.60
C THR A 33 -5.40 21.33 21.62
N ARG A 34 -5.90 21.69 22.80
CA ARG A 34 -6.61 22.95 23.02
C ARG A 34 -5.83 23.82 23.99
N ASP A 35 -5.80 25.12 23.72
CA ASP A 35 -5.25 26.07 24.67
C ASP A 35 -6.22 26.46 25.78
N ALA A 36 -5.74 27.33 26.68
CA ALA A 36 -6.52 27.84 27.80
C ALA A 36 -7.79 28.59 27.38
N ALA A 37 -7.88 29.08 26.14
CA ALA A 37 -9.07 29.73 25.58
C ALA A 37 -9.99 28.73 24.84
N GLY A 38 -9.60 27.46 24.74
CA GLY A 38 -10.34 26.39 24.07
C GLY A 38 -10.09 26.30 22.56
N ALA A 39 -9.20 27.11 21.99
CA ALA A 39 -8.89 27.06 20.57
C ALA A 39 -8.07 25.81 20.22
N LEU A 40 -8.43 25.14 19.12
CA LEU A 40 -7.64 24.03 18.57
C LEU A 40 -6.26 24.53 18.17
N GLN A 41 -5.22 23.80 18.59
CA GLN A 41 -3.84 23.97 18.16
C GLN A 41 -3.34 22.71 17.47
N LEU A 42 -2.58 22.89 16.39
CA LEU A 42 -1.84 21.83 15.69
C LEU A 42 -0.38 22.26 15.66
N ALA A 43 0.52 21.43 16.18
CA ALA A 43 1.95 21.74 16.34
C ALA A 43 2.21 23.14 16.95
N GLY A 44 1.41 23.53 17.95
CA GLY A 44 1.52 24.82 18.64
C GLY A 44 0.97 26.03 17.88
N VAL A 45 0.34 25.84 16.70
CA VAL A 45 -0.30 26.91 15.92
C VAL A 45 -1.82 26.80 16.04
N THR A 46 -2.47 27.89 16.44
CA THR A 46 -3.93 27.90 16.61
C THR A 46 -4.65 27.87 15.26
N ALA A 47 -5.77 27.15 15.19
CA ALA A 47 -6.62 27.10 13.99
C ALA A 47 -7.10 28.50 13.54
N PRO A 48 -7.48 29.44 14.43
CA PRO A 48 -7.76 30.83 14.03
C PRO A 48 -6.56 31.56 13.39
N ALA A 49 -5.33 31.34 13.88
CA ALA A 49 -4.15 31.94 13.28
C ALA A 49 -3.87 31.38 11.88
N LEU A 50 -4.04 30.07 11.69
CA LEU A 50 -3.95 29.43 10.38
C LEU A 50 -4.99 29.97 9.41
N ALA A 51 -6.26 30.05 9.84
CA ALA A 51 -7.35 30.58 9.02
C ALA A 51 -7.15 32.06 8.66
N ALA A 52 -6.68 32.88 9.60
CA ALA A 52 -6.40 34.30 9.33
C ALA A 52 -5.25 34.49 8.32
N ARG A 53 -4.23 33.62 8.36
CA ARG A 53 -3.06 33.71 7.48
C ARG A 53 -3.30 33.14 6.09
N PHE A 54 -4.00 32.00 5.99
CA PHE A 54 -4.10 31.22 4.74
C PHE A 54 -5.52 31.17 4.16
N GLY A 55 -6.54 31.67 4.86
CA GLY A 55 -7.93 31.59 4.46
C GLY A 55 -8.55 30.21 4.69
N THR A 56 -9.79 30.03 4.23
CA THR A 56 -10.54 28.76 4.34
C THR A 56 -11.34 28.47 3.05
N PRO A 57 -11.54 27.20 2.66
CA PRO A 57 -11.12 25.96 3.34
C PRO A 57 -9.60 25.74 3.30
N LEU A 58 -9.06 25.10 4.34
CA LEU A 58 -7.62 24.90 4.51
C LEU A 58 -7.33 23.45 4.94
N TYR A 59 -6.42 22.78 4.22
CA TYR A 59 -5.81 21.54 4.66
C TYR A 59 -4.55 21.88 5.46
N VAL A 60 -4.47 21.36 6.68
CA VAL A 60 -3.31 21.52 7.56
C VAL A 60 -2.71 20.12 7.73
N ILE A 61 -1.46 19.98 7.31
CA ILE A 61 -0.71 18.73 7.40
C ILE A 61 0.34 18.91 8.49
N ASP A 62 0.33 18.02 9.47
CA ASP A 62 1.36 17.94 10.50
C ASP A 62 2.55 17.15 9.94
N GLU A 63 3.66 17.84 9.68
CA GLU A 63 4.87 17.24 9.11
C GLU A 63 5.47 16.17 10.05
N ASP A 64 5.50 16.44 11.35
CA ASP A 64 6.07 15.51 12.34
C ASP A 64 5.22 14.23 12.42
N GLU A 65 3.90 14.34 12.28
CA GLU A 65 2.99 13.19 12.20
C GLU A 65 3.27 12.34 10.96
N VAL A 66 3.40 12.95 9.77
CA VAL A 66 3.68 12.22 8.52
C VAL A 66 5.02 11.50 8.58
N ARG A 67 6.07 12.19 9.05
CA ARG A 67 7.41 11.61 9.23
C ARG A 67 7.41 10.51 10.29
N GLY A 68 6.75 10.75 11.41
CA GLY A 68 6.58 9.79 12.49
C GLY A 68 5.92 8.50 12.00
N ARG A 69 4.81 8.60 11.26
CA ARG A 69 4.12 7.45 10.67
C ARG A 69 4.96 6.72 9.63
N ALA A 70 5.67 7.45 8.77
CA ALA A 70 6.56 6.85 7.79
C ALA A 70 7.68 6.04 8.48
N SER A 71 8.40 6.66 9.42
CA SER A 71 9.48 5.99 10.14
C SER A 71 8.99 4.79 10.96
N HIS A 72 7.83 4.89 11.61
CA HIS A 72 7.22 3.79 12.37
C HIS A 72 6.78 2.65 11.46
N MET A 73 6.09 2.93 10.35
CA MET A 73 5.70 1.91 9.35
C MET A 73 6.91 1.15 8.82
N LEU A 74 7.98 1.86 8.47
CA LEU A 74 9.22 1.25 8.02
C LEU A 74 9.83 0.36 9.10
N ALA A 75 9.94 0.86 10.34
CA ALA A 75 10.49 0.11 11.46
C ALA A 75 9.69 -1.16 11.77
N ALA A 76 8.36 -1.09 11.81
CA ALA A 76 7.48 -2.22 12.11
C ALA A 76 7.68 -3.37 11.11
N PHE A 77 7.58 -3.08 9.81
CA PHE A 77 7.71 -4.12 8.78
C PHE A 77 9.14 -4.64 8.64
N THR A 78 10.16 -3.78 8.79
CA THR A 78 11.57 -4.22 8.72
C THR A 78 11.96 -5.08 9.91
N ALA A 79 11.51 -4.74 11.13
CA ALA A 79 11.73 -5.55 12.32
C ALA A 79 11.02 -6.91 12.23
N ALA A 80 9.75 -6.92 11.81
CA ALA A 80 8.98 -8.16 11.60
C ALA A 80 9.65 -9.08 10.58
N ALA A 81 10.08 -8.55 9.43
CA ALA A 81 10.78 -9.31 8.39
C ALA A 81 12.14 -9.84 8.85
N ALA A 82 12.91 -9.02 9.57
CA ALA A 82 14.24 -9.39 10.05
C ALA A 82 14.22 -10.59 11.02
N ARG A 83 13.14 -10.76 11.81
CA ARG A 83 12.94 -11.96 12.66
C ARG A 83 12.98 -13.27 11.87
N HIS A 84 12.61 -13.23 10.59
CA HIS A 84 12.61 -14.38 9.68
C HIS A 84 13.79 -14.37 8.69
N GLY A 85 14.79 -13.51 8.91
CA GLY A 85 15.99 -13.45 8.09
C GLY A 85 15.79 -12.86 6.69
N VAL A 86 14.69 -12.12 6.46
CA VAL A 86 14.37 -11.48 5.18
C VAL A 86 14.23 -9.96 5.35
N SER A 87 14.33 -9.21 4.25
CA SER A 87 14.07 -7.76 4.25
C SER A 87 12.61 -7.44 3.91
N ALA A 88 12.12 -6.31 4.42
CA ALA A 88 10.90 -5.68 3.96
C ALA A 88 11.20 -4.31 3.33
N ARG A 89 10.44 -3.96 2.29
CA ARG A 89 10.40 -2.62 1.70
C ARG A 89 9.02 -2.01 1.90
N VAL A 90 8.98 -0.75 2.28
CA VAL A 90 7.72 -0.01 2.44
C VAL A 90 7.64 1.08 1.38
N TYR A 91 6.57 1.08 0.59
CA TYR A 91 6.25 2.07 -0.43
C TYR A 91 5.16 3.00 0.08
N TYR A 92 5.39 4.32 0.03
CA TYR A 92 4.32 5.29 0.19
C TYR A 92 3.42 5.27 -1.05
N ALA A 93 2.15 4.89 -0.87
CA ALA A 93 1.18 4.87 -1.95
C ALA A 93 0.73 6.30 -2.28
N GLY A 94 1.34 6.89 -3.32
CA GLY A 94 1.14 8.28 -3.73
C GLY A 94 -0.30 8.70 -4.00
N LYS A 95 -1.16 7.74 -4.37
CA LYS A 95 -2.60 7.96 -4.53
C LYS A 95 -3.32 8.50 -3.29
N ALA A 96 -2.73 8.38 -2.09
CA ALA A 96 -3.31 8.92 -0.86
C ALA A 96 -3.24 10.46 -0.85
N PHE A 97 -2.05 11.03 -1.01
CA PHE A 97 -1.82 12.45 -1.26
C PHE A 97 -0.39 12.63 -1.78
N LEU A 98 -0.21 13.25 -2.95
CA LEU A 98 1.13 13.43 -3.54
C LEU A 98 1.45 14.90 -3.78
N SER A 99 2.56 15.35 -3.21
CA SER A 99 3.22 16.62 -3.51
C SER A 99 4.73 16.40 -3.45
N THR A 100 5.51 17.34 -4.00
CA THR A 100 6.98 17.25 -3.94
C THR A 100 7.51 17.25 -2.51
N GLU A 101 6.86 17.97 -1.59
CA GLU A 101 7.24 17.98 -0.17
C GLU A 101 6.93 16.66 0.52
N VAL A 102 5.73 16.08 0.34
CA VAL A 102 5.40 14.78 0.95
C VAL A 102 6.33 13.69 0.45
N VAL A 103 6.67 13.68 -0.85
CA VAL A 103 7.65 12.74 -1.39
C VAL A 103 9.02 12.93 -0.73
N ARG A 104 9.48 14.17 -0.52
CA ARG A 104 10.75 14.43 0.18
C ARG A 104 10.70 13.90 1.61
N TRP A 105 9.62 14.15 2.34
CA TRP A 105 9.48 13.69 3.72
C TRP A 105 9.58 12.16 3.80
N VAL A 106 8.72 11.43 3.07
CA VAL A 106 8.69 9.96 3.16
C VAL A 106 9.97 9.30 2.64
N THR A 107 10.61 9.86 1.62
CA THR A 107 11.87 9.31 1.10
C THR A 107 13.07 9.60 2.02
N GLN A 108 13.07 10.74 2.73
CA GLN A 108 14.04 11.04 3.79
C GLN A 108 13.91 10.09 4.98
N GLU A 109 12.68 9.70 5.33
CA GLU A 109 12.42 8.65 6.34
C GLU A 109 12.74 7.23 5.82
N GLY A 110 13.22 7.10 4.59
CA GLY A 110 13.71 5.84 4.04
C GLY A 110 12.63 4.99 3.36
N LEU A 111 11.46 5.54 3.01
CA LEU A 111 10.46 4.81 2.22
C LEU A 111 10.75 4.87 0.72
N ALA A 112 10.27 3.85 0.02
CA ALA A 112 10.09 3.86 -1.42
C ALA A 112 8.77 4.58 -1.78
N VAL A 113 8.48 4.83 -3.05
CA VAL A 113 7.25 5.52 -3.48
C VAL A 113 6.54 4.74 -4.57
N ASP A 114 5.23 4.57 -4.42
CA ASP A 114 4.37 4.04 -5.47
C ASP A 114 3.65 5.18 -6.19
N VAL A 115 3.66 5.11 -7.51
CA VAL A 115 2.97 6.04 -8.41
C VAL A 115 2.04 5.27 -9.35
N ALA A 116 0.87 5.81 -9.64
CA ALA A 116 -0.16 5.16 -10.47
C ALA A 116 -0.38 5.86 -11.82
N SER A 117 0.27 7.01 -12.05
CA SER A 117 0.10 7.79 -13.28
C SER A 117 1.39 8.49 -13.69
N GLU A 118 1.42 8.99 -14.91
CA GLU A 118 2.52 9.82 -15.42
C GLU A 118 2.71 11.10 -14.59
N GLY A 119 1.62 11.76 -14.18
CA GLY A 119 1.69 12.96 -13.36
C GLY A 119 2.31 12.68 -11.99
N GLU A 120 1.94 11.55 -11.38
CA GLU A 120 2.53 11.12 -10.11
C GLU A 120 4.01 10.78 -10.26
N LEU A 121 4.41 10.08 -11.33
CA LEU A 121 5.82 9.84 -11.63
C LEU A 121 6.59 11.15 -11.78
N ALA A 122 6.03 12.13 -12.50
CA ALA A 122 6.66 13.43 -12.68
C ALA A 122 6.84 14.19 -11.34
N VAL A 123 5.85 14.15 -10.45
CA VAL A 123 5.95 14.73 -9.11
C VAL A 123 7.02 14.03 -8.27
N ALA A 124 7.06 12.71 -8.28
CA ALA A 124 8.06 11.94 -7.53
C ALA A 124 9.50 12.25 -8.02
N LEU A 125 9.71 12.31 -9.33
CA LEU A 125 11.00 12.68 -9.91
C LEU A 125 11.36 14.14 -9.61
N ALA A 126 10.41 15.08 -9.69
CA ALA A 126 10.63 16.49 -9.37
C ALA A 126 10.96 16.72 -7.88
N ALA A 127 10.49 15.83 -7.00
CA ALA A 127 10.85 15.84 -5.59
C ALA A 127 12.28 15.38 -5.32
N GLY A 128 12.91 14.68 -6.29
CA GLY A 128 14.22 14.07 -6.16
C GLY A 128 14.19 12.62 -5.65
N ALA A 129 13.04 11.93 -5.76
CA ALA A 129 12.99 10.51 -5.42
C ALA A 129 13.91 9.70 -6.34
N ASP A 130 14.65 8.76 -5.76
CA ASP A 130 15.48 7.81 -6.50
C ASP A 130 14.57 6.92 -7.39
N PRO A 131 14.70 6.97 -8.73
CA PRO A 131 13.86 6.16 -9.62
C PRO A 131 13.91 4.67 -9.30
N SER A 132 15.06 4.14 -8.87
CA SER A 132 15.21 2.72 -8.52
C SER A 132 14.38 2.29 -7.30
N ARG A 133 13.81 3.26 -6.58
CA ARG A 133 12.92 3.09 -5.43
C ARG A 133 11.48 3.50 -5.74
N ILE A 134 11.12 3.64 -7.01
CA ILE A 134 9.76 3.92 -7.45
C ILE A 134 9.11 2.65 -8.00
N GLY A 135 7.91 2.35 -7.52
CA GLY A 135 7.01 1.33 -8.08
C GLY A 135 5.92 1.97 -8.93
N VAL A 136 5.75 1.51 -10.18
CA VAL A 136 4.74 2.03 -11.10
C VAL A 136 3.55 1.09 -11.21
N HIS A 137 2.40 1.57 -10.75
CA HIS A 137 1.10 0.91 -10.77
C HIS A 137 0.17 1.49 -11.85
N GLY A 138 -0.99 0.85 -12.03
CA GLY A 138 -2.06 1.33 -12.91
C GLY A 138 -2.61 0.24 -13.82
N ASN A 139 -3.94 0.19 -13.99
CA ASN A 139 -4.60 -0.88 -14.76
C ASN A 139 -4.71 -0.62 -16.26
N ASN A 140 -4.18 0.50 -16.74
CA ASN A 140 -4.21 0.87 -18.15
C ASN A 140 -3.06 1.81 -18.51
N LYS A 141 -1.82 1.38 -18.24
CA LYS A 141 -0.64 2.20 -18.52
C LYS A 141 -0.50 2.40 -20.04
N SER A 142 -0.36 3.66 -20.45
CA SER A 142 -0.14 4.01 -21.84
C SER A 142 1.30 3.69 -22.27
N VAL A 143 1.55 3.55 -23.57
CA VAL A 143 2.91 3.36 -24.09
C VAL A 143 3.83 4.50 -23.65
N ALA A 144 3.38 5.75 -23.72
CA ALA A 144 4.17 6.91 -23.30
C ALA A 144 4.46 6.93 -21.78
N GLN A 145 3.54 6.42 -20.94
CA GLN A 145 3.80 6.24 -19.51
C GLN A 145 4.88 5.17 -19.27
N LEU A 146 4.77 4.02 -19.94
CA LEU A 146 5.74 2.93 -19.83
C LEU A 146 7.13 3.35 -20.35
N GLU A 147 7.21 4.04 -21.49
CA GLU A 147 8.48 4.54 -22.05
C GLU A 147 9.19 5.49 -21.10
N ARG A 148 8.45 6.41 -20.47
CA ARG A 148 9.04 7.30 -19.45
C ARG A 148 9.48 6.59 -18.20
N ALA A 149 8.69 5.62 -17.73
CA ALA A 149 9.07 4.82 -16.56
C ALA A 149 10.38 4.05 -16.82
N VAL A 150 10.47 3.38 -17.97
CA VAL A 150 11.69 2.67 -18.40
C VAL A 150 12.87 3.64 -18.58
N ALA A 151 12.66 4.77 -19.25
CA ALA A 151 13.72 5.76 -19.46
C ALA A 151 14.22 6.41 -18.16
N ALA A 152 13.34 6.59 -17.17
CA ALA A 152 13.70 7.07 -15.84
C ALA A 152 14.45 6.03 -15.01
N GLY A 153 14.38 4.74 -15.38
CA GLY A 153 14.99 3.64 -14.63
C GLY A 153 14.21 3.31 -13.35
N VAL A 154 12.87 3.26 -13.44
CA VAL A 154 12.04 2.94 -12.26
C VAL A 154 12.35 1.54 -11.72
N GLY A 155 12.32 1.41 -10.40
CA GLY A 155 12.66 0.18 -9.68
C GLY A 155 11.75 -0.99 -10.00
N SER A 156 10.47 -0.74 -10.26
CA SER A 156 9.53 -1.78 -10.70
C SER A 156 8.34 -1.22 -11.49
N ILE A 157 7.83 -2.04 -12.42
CA ILE A 157 6.51 -1.86 -13.02
C ILE A 157 5.62 -3.04 -12.61
N VAL A 158 4.46 -2.76 -12.02
CA VAL A 158 3.48 -3.77 -11.62
C VAL A 158 2.53 -4.01 -12.78
N LEU A 159 2.71 -5.13 -13.50
CA LEU A 159 1.94 -5.49 -14.68
C LEU A 159 0.50 -5.87 -14.31
N ASP A 160 -0.45 -5.32 -15.05
CA ASP A 160 -1.89 -5.46 -14.78
C ASP A 160 -2.65 -6.19 -15.91
N SER A 161 -2.10 -6.27 -17.13
CA SER A 161 -2.71 -6.98 -18.26
C SER A 161 -1.71 -7.56 -19.27
N LEU A 162 -2.17 -8.45 -20.16
CA LEU A 162 -1.33 -9.01 -21.24
C LEU A 162 -0.95 -7.95 -22.27
N GLU A 163 -1.84 -6.99 -22.56
CA GLU A 163 -1.55 -5.88 -23.46
C GLU A 163 -0.46 -4.97 -22.89
N GLU A 164 -0.44 -4.77 -21.57
CA GLU A 164 0.64 -4.05 -20.90
C GLU A 164 1.97 -4.79 -21.03
N LEU A 165 1.97 -6.11 -20.83
CA LEU A 165 3.15 -6.95 -21.05
C LEU A 165 3.66 -6.83 -22.48
N ASP A 166 2.78 -6.87 -23.49
CA ASP A 166 3.18 -6.74 -24.90
C ASP A 166 3.77 -5.36 -25.21
N ARG A 167 3.16 -4.28 -24.69
CA ARG A 167 3.69 -2.91 -24.80
C ARG A 167 5.07 -2.81 -24.18
N LEU A 168 5.24 -3.30 -22.95
CA LEU A 168 6.51 -3.20 -22.23
C LEU A 168 7.60 -4.05 -22.90
N SER A 169 7.24 -5.24 -23.40
CA SER A 169 8.13 -6.11 -24.18
C SER A 169 8.68 -5.40 -25.43
N ALA A 170 7.82 -4.69 -26.17
CA ALA A 170 8.24 -3.92 -27.33
C ALA A 170 9.16 -2.74 -26.96
N ILE A 171 8.92 -2.10 -25.82
CA ILE A 171 9.75 -1.00 -25.31
C ILE A 171 11.15 -1.51 -24.94
N VAL A 172 11.26 -2.58 -24.15
CA VAL A 172 12.57 -3.11 -23.74
C VAL A 172 13.35 -3.68 -24.91
N ALA A 173 12.67 -4.32 -25.89
CA ALA A 173 13.31 -4.82 -27.11
C ALA A 173 13.94 -3.70 -27.95
N ARG A 174 13.28 -2.54 -28.05
CA ARG A 174 13.78 -1.40 -28.85
C ARG A 174 14.80 -0.54 -28.10
N THR A 175 14.68 -0.44 -26.78
CA THR A 175 15.57 0.41 -25.95
C THR A 175 16.80 -0.32 -25.44
N GLY A 176 16.77 -1.65 -25.39
CA GLY A 176 17.80 -2.47 -24.75
C GLY A 176 17.80 -2.39 -23.22
N ALA A 177 16.81 -1.72 -22.62
CA ALA A 177 16.68 -1.61 -21.17
C ALA A 177 16.34 -2.97 -20.53
N THR A 178 16.74 -3.14 -19.27
CA THR A 178 16.24 -4.22 -18.42
C THR A 178 15.29 -3.64 -17.39
N GLN A 179 14.01 -4.03 -17.43
CA GLN A 179 12.99 -3.52 -16.53
C GLN A 179 12.54 -4.61 -15.54
N PRO A 180 12.73 -4.39 -14.22
CA PRO A 180 12.12 -5.23 -13.21
C PRO A 180 10.59 -5.08 -13.21
N VAL A 181 9.89 -6.22 -13.12
CA VAL A 181 8.43 -6.27 -13.12
C VAL A 181 7.89 -7.18 -12.01
N LEU A 182 6.79 -6.76 -11.42
CA LEU A 182 5.91 -7.63 -10.63
C LEU A 182 4.67 -7.96 -11.45
N VAL A 183 4.03 -9.09 -11.16
CA VAL A 183 2.70 -9.42 -11.70
C VAL A 183 1.67 -9.19 -10.62
N ARG A 184 0.70 -8.31 -10.88
CA ARG A 184 -0.44 -8.14 -9.97
C ARG A 184 -1.39 -9.31 -10.11
N VAL A 185 -1.66 -9.99 -9.01
CA VAL A 185 -2.58 -11.10 -8.94
C VAL A 185 -3.74 -10.80 -8.01
N VAL A 186 -4.86 -11.44 -8.30
CA VAL A 186 -6.09 -11.33 -7.55
C VAL A 186 -6.26 -12.56 -6.68
N SER A 187 -6.15 -12.41 -5.35
CA SER A 187 -6.14 -13.56 -4.44
C SER A 187 -7.51 -14.19 -4.21
N GLY A 188 -8.63 -13.56 -4.59
CA GLY A 188 -9.96 -14.00 -4.21
C GLY A 188 -10.30 -13.66 -2.76
N VAL A 189 -9.66 -12.62 -2.20
CA VAL A 189 -9.78 -12.20 -0.79
C VAL A 189 -10.02 -10.70 -0.79
N HIS A 190 -11.17 -10.30 -0.28
CA HIS A 190 -11.56 -8.92 -0.10
C HIS A 190 -11.75 -8.64 1.39
N ALA A 191 -10.89 -7.81 1.96
CA ALA A 191 -10.92 -7.49 3.39
C ALA A 191 -11.49 -6.08 3.60
N GLU A 192 -12.49 -5.97 4.48
CA GLU A 192 -13.11 -4.72 4.89
C GLU A 192 -13.23 -4.69 6.41
N THR A 193 -12.68 -3.64 7.05
CA THR A 193 -12.78 -3.41 8.51
C THR A 193 -12.52 -4.66 9.35
N HIS A 194 -13.56 -5.38 9.77
CA HIS A 194 -13.51 -6.55 10.65
C HIS A 194 -13.77 -7.91 9.96
N ASP A 195 -14.29 -7.92 8.73
CA ASP A 195 -14.64 -9.15 8.01
C ASP A 195 -13.85 -9.26 6.69
N PHE A 196 -13.70 -10.49 6.19
CA PHE A 196 -13.22 -10.69 4.82
C PHE A 196 -14.12 -11.63 4.04
N LEU A 197 -14.28 -11.35 2.76
CA LEU A 197 -14.98 -12.19 1.81
C LEU A 197 -13.96 -12.94 0.97
N ALA A 198 -14.01 -14.28 1.05
CA ALA A 198 -13.25 -15.16 0.19
C ALA A 198 -14.13 -15.64 -0.97
N THR A 199 -13.93 -15.11 -2.16
CA THR A 199 -14.69 -15.49 -3.36
C THR A 199 -13.81 -16.22 -4.37
N ALA A 200 -14.40 -17.14 -5.15
CA ALA A 200 -13.70 -17.89 -6.18
C ALA A 200 -13.44 -17.06 -7.46
N HIS A 201 -14.24 -16.01 -7.68
CA HIS A 201 -14.08 -15.05 -8.76
C HIS A 201 -14.20 -13.64 -8.19
N GLU A 202 -13.25 -12.79 -8.53
CA GLU A 202 -13.28 -11.37 -8.22
C GLU A 202 -13.58 -10.60 -9.50
N ASP A 203 -14.76 -9.96 -9.55
CA ASP A 203 -15.18 -9.08 -10.63
C ASP A 203 -14.53 -7.70 -10.42
N GLN A 204 -13.23 -7.62 -10.70
CA GLN A 204 -12.46 -6.38 -10.63
C GLN A 204 -11.60 -6.15 -11.86
N LYS A 205 -11.31 -4.87 -12.12
CA LYS A 205 -10.55 -4.42 -13.30
C LYS A 205 -9.03 -4.58 -13.19
N PHE A 206 -8.52 -5.11 -12.08
CA PHE A 206 -7.10 -5.11 -11.80
C PHE A 206 -6.50 -6.51 -11.79
N GLY A 207 -5.32 -6.62 -12.38
CA GLY A 207 -4.45 -7.79 -12.28
C GLY A 207 -5.00 -9.04 -12.96
N PHE A 208 -4.24 -10.12 -12.79
CA PHE A 208 -4.55 -11.43 -13.34
C PHE A 208 -5.25 -12.30 -12.30
N ALA A 209 -6.10 -13.24 -12.75
CA ALA A 209 -6.55 -14.30 -11.88
C ALA A 209 -5.33 -15.09 -11.36
N LEU A 210 -5.37 -15.51 -10.10
CA LEU A 210 -4.24 -16.18 -9.46
C LEU A 210 -3.76 -17.42 -10.23
N ALA A 211 -4.68 -18.15 -10.87
CA ALA A 211 -4.40 -19.33 -11.70
C ALA A 211 -3.66 -19.01 -13.01
N ASP A 212 -3.73 -17.77 -13.51
CA ASP A 212 -3.09 -17.38 -14.77
C ASP A 212 -1.63 -16.92 -14.54
N ALA A 213 -1.26 -16.64 -13.29
CA ALA A 213 0.06 -16.11 -12.95
C ALA A 213 1.23 -16.97 -13.48
N PRO A 214 1.22 -18.31 -13.39
CA PRO A 214 2.28 -19.14 -13.98
C PRO A 214 2.52 -18.90 -15.47
N ALA A 215 1.44 -18.77 -16.26
CA ALA A 215 1.55 -18.53 -17.70
C ALA A 215 2.09 -17.12 -18.02
N VAL A 216 1.65 -16.11 -17.28
CA VAL A 216 2.14 -14.72 -17.41
C VAL A 216 3.64 -14.65 -17.06
N VAL A 217 4.04 -15.27 -15.95
CA VAL A 217 5.44 -15.28 -15.50
C VAL A 217 6.34 -16.03 -16.49
N ALA A 218 5.86 -17.13 -17.09
CA ALA A 218 6.60 -17.83 -18.14
C ALA A 218 6.88 -16.93 -19.35
N ARG A 219 5.89 -16.13 -19.80
CA ARG A 219 6.10 -15.14 -20.87
C ARG A 219 7.11 -14.06 -20.49
N ILE A 220 7.03 -13.54 -19.26
CA ILE A 220 7.99 -12.54 -18.77
C ILE A 220 9.40 -13.10 -18.77
N ARG A 221 9.62 -14.30 -18.22
CA ARG A 221 10.93 -14.95 -18.17
C ARG A 221 11.52 -15.28 -19.55
N ALA A 222 10.66 -15.50 -20.55
CA ALA A 222 11.08 -15.71 -21.93
C ALA A 222 11.38 -14.40 -22.69
N THR A 223 11.04 -13.23 -22.12
CA THR A 223 11.21 -11.93 -22.77
C THR A 223 12.53 -11.29 -22.38
N VAL A 224 13.45 -11.16 -23.33
CA VAL A 224 14.71 -10.43 -23.13
C VAL A 224 14.42 -8.97 -22.75
N GLY A 225 15.07 -8.50 -21.68
CA GLY A 225 14.88 -7.15 -21.15
C GLY A 225 13.79 -7.02 -20.10
N LEU A 226 12.99 -8.06 -19.83
CA LEU A 226 12.14 -8.10 -18.65
C LEU A 226 12.76 -8.95 -17.55
N GLN A 227 12.74 -8.44 -16.33
CA GLN A 227 13.20 -9.16 -15.15
C GLN A 227 12.03 -9.39 -14.21
N PHE A 228 11.52 -10.62 -14.16
CA PHE A 228 10.50 -10.98 -13.17
C PHE A 228 11.10 -10.95 -11.76
N ILE A 229 10.56 -10.09 -10.89
CA ILE A 229 11.03 -9.94 -9.50
C ILE A 229 10.01 -10.37 -8.44
N GLY A 230 8.74 -10.56 -8.79
CA GLY A 230 7.77 -10.90 -7.76
C GLY A 230 6.29 -10.88 -8.15
N LEU A 231 5.46 -11.21 -7.17
CA LEU A 231 4.01 -11.05 -7.24
C LEU A 231 3.58 -9.84 -6.40
N HIS A 232 2.51 -9.18 -6.85
CA HIS A 232 1.83 -8.12 -6.13
C HIS A 232 0.39 -8.51 -5.88
N CYS A 233 -0.15 -8.20 -4.70
CA CYS A 233 -1.58 -8.28 -4.44
C CYS A 233 -2.02 -7.11 -3.55
N HIS A 234 -3.28 -6.69 -3.69
CA HIS A 234 -3.90 -5.69 -2.84
C HIS A 234 -5.35 -6.11 -2.60
N ILE A 235 -5.72 -6.27 -1.33
CA ILE A 235 -6.93 -6.98 -0.91
C ILE A 235 -8.05 -6.10 -0.35
N GLY A 236 -7.85 -4.78 -0.29
CA GLY A 236 -8.87 -3.88 0.23
C GLY A 236 -8.33 -2.59 0.84
N SER A 237 -9.21 -1.90 1.58
CA SER A 237 -8.94 -0.62 2.24
C SER A 237 -9.64 -0.61 3.59
N GLN A 238 -9.11 0.17 4.54
CA GLN A 238 -9.63 0.24 5.92
C GLN A 238 -9.67 -1.12 6.60
N ILE A 239 -8.61 -1.93 6.43
CA ILE A 239 -8.48 -3.25 7.04
C ILE A 239 -7.94 -3.07 8.45
N PHE A 240 -8.67 -3.54 9.46
CA PHE A 240 -8.29 -3.37 10.88
C PHE A 240 -7.59 -4.58 11.48
N GLY A 241 -7.69 -5.76 10.86
CA GLY A 241 -7.11 -7.02 11.34
C GLY A 241 -6.26 -7.75 10.30
N SER A 242 -5.48 -8.72 10.76
CA SER A 242 -4.54 -9.49 9.93
C SER A 242 -5.15 -10.67 9.18
N ALA A 243 -6.37 -11.11 9.53
CA ALA A 243 -6.95 -12.34 9.00
C ALA A 243 -7.05 -12.37 7.46
N GLY A 244 -7.51 -11.27 6.84
CA GLY A 244 -7.57 -11.15 5.39
C GLY A 244 -6.19 -11.16 4.73
N PHE A 245 -5.20 -10.50 5.35
CA PHE A 245 -3.81 -10.54 4.87
C PHE A 245 -3.21 -11.94 4.97
N ALA A 246 -3.46 -12.66 6.07
CA ALA A 246 -2.96 -14.02 6.26
C ALA A 246 -3.53 -15.00 5.23
N GLU A 247 -4.85 -14.93 4.95
CA GLU A 247 -5.47 -15.78 3.93
C GLU A 247 -4.98 -15.42 2.51
N SER A 248 -4.81 -14.13 2.21
CA SER A 248 -4.22 -13.70 0.93
C SER A 248 -2.77 -14.17 0.78
N ALA A 249 -1.96 -14.00 1.83
CA ALA A 249 -0.58 -14.48 1.87
C ALA A 249 -0.50 -15.99 1.63
N ARG A 250 -1.35 -16.80 2.27
CA ARG A 250 -1.41 -18.25 2.08
C ARG A 250 -1.66 -18.63 0.61
N ARG A 251 -2.56 -17.91 -0.08
CA ARG A 251 -2.86 -18.13 -1.50
C ARG A 251 -1.72 -17.69 -2.42
N LEU A 252 -1.14 -16.52 -2.16
CA LEU A 252 0.03 -16.02 -2.90
C LEU A 252 1.23 -16.95 -2.74
N VAL A 253 1.50 -17.43 -1.53
CA VAL A 253 2.60 -18.36 -1.23
C VAL A 253 2.43 -19.69 -1.97
N ALA A 254 1.19 -20.16 -2.18
CA ALA A 254 0.94 -21.35 -2.99
C ALA A 254 1.40 -21.17 -4.45
N VAL A 255 1.08 -20.04 -5.09
CA VAL A 255 1.55 -19.74 -6.45
C VAL A 255 3.06 -19.46 -6.47
N HIS A 256 3.56 -18.75 -5.47
CA HIS A 256 5.00 -18.51 -5.31
C HIS A 256 5.79 -19.83 -5.29
N ALA A 257 5.31 -20.84 -4.55
CA ALA A 257 5.92 -22.18 -4.52
C ALA A 257 5.97 -22.84 -5.91
N GLU A 258 4.89 -22.72 -6.70
CA GLU A 258 4.85 -23.24 -8.07
C GLU A 258 5.86 -22.52 -8.98
N LEU A 259 5.91 -21.19 -8.90
CA LEU A 259 6.80 -20.35 -9.72
C LEU A 259 8.29 -20.58 -9.41
N LEU A 260 8.62 -20.94 -8.16
CA LEU A 260 9.99 -21.26 -7.73
C LEU A 260 10.57 -22.45 -8.51
N ALA A 261 9.74 -23.41 -8.95
CA ALA A 261 10.20 -24.56 -9.72
C ALA A 261 10.85 -24.17 -11.05
N ALA A 262 10.48 -23.02 -11.61
CA ALA A 262 11.02 -22.51 -12.87
C ALA A 262 12.07 -21.39 -12.69
N GLY A 263 12.39 -20.98 -11.45
CA GLY A 263 13.33 -19.90 -11.17
C GLY A 263 12.91 -18.98 -10.02
N ALA A 264 13.78 -18.00 -9.68
CA ALA A 264 13.60 -17.16 -8.50
C ALA A 264 12.34 -16.27 -8.54
N VAL A 265 11.75 -16.05 -7.36
CA VAL A 265 10.66 -15.10 -7.11
C VAL A 265 11.07 -14.23 -5.91
N PRO A 266 11.93 -13.21 -6.12
CA PRO A 266 12.58 -12.49 -5.02
C PRO A 266 11.64 -11.79 -4.03
N VAL A 267 10.51 -11.25 -4.51
CA VAL A 267 9.63 -10.38 -3.71
C VAL A 267 8.18 -10.86 -3.75
N LEU A 268 7.52 -10.83 -2.59
CA LEU A 268 6.05 -10.79 -2.49
C LEU A 268 5.64 -9.42 -1.95
N ASN A 269 4.89 -8.68 -2.76
CA ASN A 269 4.31 -7.40 -2.36
C ASN A 269 2.85 -7.63 -1.96
N LEU A 270 2.54 -7.42 -0.69
CA LEU A 270 1.23 -7.66 -0.08
C LEU A 270 0.34 -6.40 -0.09
N GLY A 271 0.80 -5.34 -0.76
CA GLY A 271 0.04 -4.12 -0.97
C GLY A 271 -0.19 -3.32 0.31
N GLY A 272 -1.17 -2.44 0.25
CA GLY A 272 -1.63 -1.63 1.37
C GLY A 272 -3.01 -2.02 1.87
N GLY A 273 -3.72 -1.04 2.41
CA GLY A 273 -5.10 -1.19 2.90
C GLY A 273 -5.23 -1.03 4.41
N PHE A 274 -4.12 -0.84 5.12
CA PHE A 274 -4.07 -0.56 6.56
C PHE A 274 -5.02 0.58 6.94
N GLY A 275 -5.91 0.30 7.90
CA GLY A 275 -6.93 1.25 8.32
C GLY A 275 -6.42 2.30 9.31
N ILE A 276 -7.15 3.41 9.35
CA ILE A 276 -7.03 4.45 10.37
C ILE A 276 -8.38 4.62 11.08
N ALA A 277 -8.36 5.30 12.24
CA ALA A 277 -9.58 5.72 12.88
C ALA A 277 -10.08 7.04 12.27
N TYR A 278 -11.28 7.02 11.68
CA TYR A 278 -11.99 8.24 11.26
C TYR A 278 -12.86 8.79 12.39
N THR A 279 -13.31 7.90 13.26
CA THR A 279 -14.19 8.18 14.38
C THR A 279 -13.70 7.42 15.62
N ARG A 280 -14.25 7.75 16.80
CA ARG A 280 -13.87 7.11 18.06
C ARG A 280 -14.17 5.60 18.11
N VAL A 281 -15.11 5.14 17.29
CA VAL A 281 -15.51 3.73 17.25
C VAL A 281 -14.60 2.88 16.39
N ASP A 282 -13.76 3.52 15.57
CA ASP A 282 -12.79 2.82 14.75
C ASP A 282 -11.58 2.42 15.60
N VAL A 283 -11.31 1.11 15.63
CA VAL A 283 -10.23 0.52 16.43
C VAL A 283 -9.33 -0.30 15.50
N PRO A 284 -8.50 0.35 14.65
CA PRO A 284 -7.50 -0.36 13.88
C PRO A 284 -6.51 -1.03 14.83
N SER A 285 -6.05 -2.24 14.48
CA SER A 285 -4.98 -2.89 15.24
C SER A 285 -3.69 -2.08 15.14
N PRO A 286 -2.85 -2.07 16.18
CA PRO A 286 -1.53 -1.44 16.13
C PRO A 286 -0.72 -1.97 14.94
N ILE A 287 0.04 -1.08 14.28
CA ILE A 287 0.79 -1.47 13.08
C ILE A 287 1.87 -2.51 13.38
N ASP A 288 2.47 -2.45 14.57
CA ASP A 288 3.48 -3.43 15.00
C ASP A 288 2.88 -4.84 15.05
N GLU A 289 1.68 -4.98 15.64
CA GLU A 289 0.96 -6.26 15.71
C GLU A 289 0.56 -6.75 14.32
N LEU A 290 0.06 -5.86 13.45
CA LEU A 290 -0.28 -6.22 12.07
C LEU A 290 0.96 -6.66 11.29
N ALA A 291 2.07 -5.93 11.39
CA ALA A 291 3.31 -6.27 10.70
C ALA A 291 3.81 -7.64 11.13
N GLU A 292 3.86 -7.92 12.43
CA GLU A 292 4.26 -9.24 12.96
C GLU A 292 3.34 -10.34 12.46
N GLN A 293 2.02 -10.18 12.60
CA GLN A 293 1.05 -11.21 12.21
C GLN A 293 1.07 -11.50 10.71
N ILE A 294 1.22 -10.48 9.87
CA ILE A 294 1.28 -10.65 8.41
C ILE A 294 2.56 -11.39 8.01
N VAL A 295 3.71 -10.98 8.55
CA VAL A 295 4.99 -11.62 8.24
C VAL A 295 5.06 -13.04 8.79
N ASP A 296 4.60 -13.28 10.03
CA ASP A 296 4.51 -14.62 10.62
C ASP A 296 3.58 -15.52 9.80
N GLY A 297 2.48 -14.98 9.26
CA GLY A 297 1.58 -15.68 8.36
C GLY A 297 2.24 -16.12 7.04
N VAL A 298 3.05 -15.25 6.43
CA VAL A 298 3.86 -15.61 5.25
C VAL A 298 4.87 -16.69 5.60
N ALA A 299 5.60 -16.52 6.70
CA ALA A 299 6.62 -17.45 7.16
C ALA A 299 6.05 -18.85 7.41
N LEU A 300 4.90 -18.92 8.08
CA LEU A 300 4.17 -20.17 8.31
C LEU A 300 3.76 -20.83 6.99
N ALA A 301 3.15 -20.08 6.07
CA ALA A 301 2.70 -20.61 4.78
C ALA A 301 3.88 -21.14 3.92
N CYS A 302 5.05 -20.50 4.00
CA CYS A 302 6.29 -20.96 3.36
C CYS A 302 6.83 -22.23 4.02
N ALA A 303 6.85 -22.27 5.35
CA ALA A 303 7.31 -23.43 6.13
C ALA A 303 6.48 -24.69 5.85
N GLU A 304 5.15 -24.56 5.79
CA GLU A 304 4.22 -25.65 5.41
C GLU A 304 4.52 -26.26 4.04
N ARG A 305 5.14 -25.49 3.14
CA ARG A 305 5.50 -25.90 1.77
C ARG A 305 6.97 -26.25 1.60
N GLY A 306 7.79 -26.09 2.64
CA GLY A 306 9.22 -26.36 2.59
C GLY A 306 9.99 -25.44 1.62
N ILE A 307 9.56 -24.19 1.47
CA ILE A 307 10.19 -23.20 0.57
C ILE A 307 10.78 -22.02 1.36
N PRO A 308 11.80 -21.32 0.83
CA PRO A 308 12.34 -20.12 1.47
C PRO A 308 11.29 -19.00 1.51
N ILE A 309 11.41 -18.14 2.51
CA ILE A 309 10.60 -16.93 2.64
C ILE A 309 11.16 -15.88 1.64
N PRO A 310 10.33 -15.28 0.77
CA PRO A 310 10.77 -14.21 -0.11
C PRO A 310 10.96 -12.89 0.66
N HIS A 311 11.65 -11.93 0.06
CA HIS A 311 11.61 -10.56 0.57
C HIS A 311 10.19 -10.00 0.43
N LEU A 312 9.82 -9.09 1.34
CA LEU A 312 8.46 -8.59 1.43
C LEU A 312 8.38 -7.13 1.01
N ALA A 313 7.22 -6.73 0.50
CA ALA A 313 6.90 -5.34 0.25
C ALA A 313 5.47 -5.01 0.69
N PHE A 314 5.28 -3.77 1.12
CA PHE A 314 4.02 -3.24 1.64
C PHE A 314 3.80 -1.82 1.11
N GLU A 315 2.54 -1.42 0.92
CA GLU A 315 2.17 -0.17 0.24
C GLU A 315 1.20 0.69 1.08
N PRO A 316 1.54 1.08 2.31
CA PRO A 316 0.68 1.97 3.08
C PRO A 316 0.46 3.30 2.34
N GLY A 317 -0.73 3.87 2.51
CA GLY A 317 -1.05 5.20 1.98
C GLY A 317 -1.86 5.97 3.00
N ARG A 318 -3.08 5.52 3.27
CA ARG A 318 -4.00 6.14 4.23
C ARG A 318 -3.47 6.17 5.68
N ALA A 319 -2.72 5.14 6.06
CA ALA A 319 -2.19 5.01 7.41
C ALA A 319 -0.95 5.87 7.68
N MET A 320 -0.52 6.64 6.69
CA MET A 320 0.65 7.54 6.72
C MET A 320 0.25 8.98 6.48
#